data_AF-A0A948UCX3-F1
#
_entry.id   AF-A0A948UCX3-F1
#
_cell.length_a   1.000
_cell.length_b   1.000
_cell.length_c   1.000
_cell.angle_alpha   90.00
_cell.angle_beta   90.00
_cell.angle_gamma   90.00
#
_symmetry.space_group_name_H-M   'P 1'
#
loop_
_entity.id
_entity.type
_entity.pdbx_description
1 polymer ?
#
loop_
_entity_poly.entity_id
_entity_poly.type
_entity_poly.pdbx_seq_one_letter_code
_entity_poly.pdbx_strand_id
1 'polypeptide(L)'
;YASATGASDVNNLAYAMRLGLWGPETAFANRETFVADIRDGGIAAMELVARDLKSLGLYTARALSFAGVEYDILEHCLTEDQITVYDAYAEAWAVIHTNLREALEATRIVDQDSGNTLNSGAKSAALSIFEGTKQRFFAQLLLSMKLPSLLPAIDAALAEGNAAVVQLVSTAEAMLNRRLADLSDEEREDLEIDLSPREYV
;
A
#
# COMPACT_ATOMS: atom_id res chain seq x y z
N TYR A 1 -10.07 -2.65 4.48
CA TYR A 1 -9.11 -1.54 4.65
C TYR A 1 -9.49 -0.77 5.91
N ALA A 2 -8.54 -0.52 6.81
CA ALA A 2 -8.76 0.28 8.01
C ALA A 2 -7.75 1.44 8.02
N SER A 3 -8.24 2.68 7.93
CA SER A 3 -7.40 3.88 7.90
C SER A 3 -7.13 4.39 9.31
N ALA A 4 -5.90 4.86 9.56
CA ALA A 4 -5.53 5.56 10.79
C ALA A 4 -6.29 6.90 10.97
N THR A 5 -6.79 7.48 9.88
CA THR A 5 -7.61 8.70 9.89
C THR A 5 -9.10 8.35 9.74
N GLY A 6 -9.72 7.90 10.83
CA GLY A 6 -11.12 7.43 10.81
C GLY A 6 -12.17 8.47 10.37
N ALA A 7 -11.85 9.77 10.35
CA ALA A 7 -12.78 10.85 10.04
C ALA A 7 -12.53 11.54 8.69
N SER A 8 -11.67 10.97 7.82
CA SER A 8 -11.42 11.51 6.47
C SER A 8 -12.36 10.95 5.40
N ASP A 9 -12.87 9.73 5.59
CA ASP A 9 -13.86 9.06 4.74
C ASP A 9 -14.80 8.25 5.65
N VAL A 10 -16.11 8.30 5.41
CA VAL A 10 -17.12 7.59 6.21
C VAL A 10 -16.91 6.07 6.17
N ASN A 11 -16.33 5.55 5.09
CA ASN A 11 -15.96 4.14 4.99
C ASN A 11 -14.90 3.74 6.00
N ASN A 12 -14.11 4.68 6.52
CA ASN A 12 -13.14 4.40 7.58
C ASN A 12 -13.82 4.14 8.94
N LEU A 13 -15.12 4.37 9.07
CA LEU A 13 -15.91 4.00 10.25
C LEU A 13 -16.64 2.66 10.07
N ALA A 14 -16.67 2.10 8.85
CA ALA A 14 -17.46 0.93 8.51
C ALA A 14 -17.12 -0.33 9.33
N TYR A 15 -15.86 -0.46 9.79
CA TYR A 15 -15.43 -1.57 10.63
C TYR A 15 -15.83 -1.41 12.10
N ALA A 16 -16.21 -0.20 12.52
CA ALA A 16 -16.44 0.15 13.91
C ALA A 16 -17.88 -0.16 14.36
N MET A 17 -18.42 -1.33 13.96
CA MET A 17 -19.77 -1.81 14.30
C MET A 17 -20.07 -1.70 15.80
N ARG A 18 -19.05 -1.96 16.64
CA ARG A 18 -19.16 -1.89 18.11
C ARG A 18 -19.49 -0.50 18.67
N LEU A 19 -19.35 0.57 17.88
CA LEU A 19 -19.62 1.93 18.32
C LEU A 19 -21.11 2.29 18.30
N GLY A 20 -21.98 1.40 17.80
CA GLY A 20 -23.43 1.65 17.76
C GLY A 20 -23.82 2.77 16.81
N LEU A 21 -23.07 2.95 15.71
CA LEU A 21 -23.36 3.97 14.70
C LEU A 21 -24.56 3.62 13.81
N TRP A 22 -24.87 2.34 13.68
CA TRP A 22 -26.02 1.82 12.94
C TRP A 22 -26.52 0.52 13.60
N GLY A 23 -27.71 0.07 13.22
CA GLY A 23 -28.38 -1.12 13.76
C GLY A 23 -29.57 -0.77 14.67
N PRO A 24 -30.13 -1.76 15.38
CA PRO A 24 -31.27 -1.56 16.26
C PRO A 24 -31.03 -0.42 17.25
N GLU A 25 -32.05 0.42 17.46
CA GLU A 25 -32.02 1.56 18.39
C GLU A 25 -31.09 2.72 17.99
N THR A 26 -30.62 2.77 16.73
CA THR A 26 -29.83 3.87 16.18
C THR A 26 -30.59 4.63 15.09
N ALA A 27 -30.09 5.79 14.68
CA ALA A 27 -30.68 6.59 13.60
C ALA A 27 -30.57 5.93 12.21
N PHE A 28 -29.69 4.94 12.04
CA PHE A 28 -29.41 4.29 10.78
C PHE A 28 -29.68 2.79 10.88
N ALA A 29 -30.58 2.26 10.05
CA ALA A 29 -30.99 0.86 10.14
C ALA A 29 -29.85 -0.13 9.89
N ASN A 30 -28.94 0.20 8.97
CA ASN A 30 -27.78 -0.61 8.62
C ASN A 30 -26.62 0.27 8.15
N ARG A 31 -25.47 -0.37 7.92
CA ARG A 31 -24.22 0.27 7.51
C ARG A 31 -24.37 1.01 6.18
N GLU A 32 -25.07 0.40 5.22
CA GLU A 32 -25.24 0.94 3.87
C GLU A 32 -25.99 2.27 3.92
N THR A 33 -27.06 2.34 4.70
CA THR A 33 -27.82 3.59 4.94
C THR A 33 -26.96 4.64 5.62
N PHE A 34 -26.21 4.29 6.67
CA PHE A 34 -25.29 5.22 7.34
C PHE A 34 -24.26 5.81 6.37
N VAL A 35 -23.60 4.96 5.58
CA VAL A 35 -22.57 5.40 4.62
C VAL A 35 -23.16 6.30 3.53
N ALA A 36 -24.32 5.93 2.99
CA ALA A 36 -24.99 6.72 1.95
C ALA A 36 -25.39 8.11 2.46
N ASP A 37 -26.13 8.17 3.58
CA ASP A 37 -26.68 9.42 4.10
C ASP A 37 -25.58 10.41 4.53
N ILE A 38 -24.50 9.91 5.16
CA ILE A 38 -23.38 10.76 5.57
C ILE A 38 -22.56 11.22 4.35
N ARG A 39 -22.42 10.38 3.31
CA ARG A 39 -21.75 10.78 2.07
C ARG A 39 -22.55 11.86 1.34
N ASP A 40 -23.88 11.73 1.26
CA ASP A 40 -24.75 12.73 0.66
C ASP A 40 -24.74 14.05 1.43
N GLY A 41 -24.63 13.98 2.77
CA GLY A 41 -24.46 15.15 3.63
C GLY A 41 -23.08 15.82 3.57
N GLY A 42 -22.11 15.21 2.89
CA GLY A 42 -20.78 15.75 2.65
C GLY A 42 -19.97 16.04 3.93
N ILE A 43 -19.05 17.01 3.85
CA ILE A 43 -18.10 17.33 4.93
C ILE A 43 -18.82 17.74 6.22
N ALA A 44 -19.91 18.52 6.12
CA ALA A 44 -20.64 19.00 7.30
C ALA A 44 -21.28 17.84 8.09
N ALA A 45 -21.84 16.84 7.41
CA ALA A 45 -22.37 15.64 8.07
C ALA A 45 -21.26 14.81 8.73
N MET A 46 -20.11 14.69 8.06
CA MET A 46 -18.94 14.00 8.60
C MET A 46 -18.37 14.71 9.84
N GLU A 47 -18.33 16.04 9.84
CA GLU A 47 -17.91 16.84 10.99
C GLU A 47 -18.85 16.65 12.19
N LEU A 48 -20.16 16.56 11.94
CA LEU A 48 -21.15 16.29 12.99
C LEU A 48 -20.92 14.91 13.61
N VAL A 49 -20.76 13.87 12.79
CA VAL A 49 -20.45 12.51 13.24
C VAL A 49 -19.16 12.49 14.06
N ALA A 50 -18.09 13.13 13.57
CA ALA A 50 -16.82 13.18 14.28
C ALA A 50 -16.93 13.91 15.63
N ARG A 51 -17.69 15.01 15.69
CA ARG A 51 -17.96 15.77 16.91
C ARG A 51 -18.74 14.94 17.93
N ASP A 52 -19.80 14.27 17.50
CA ASP A 52 -20.64 13.46 18.39
C ASP A 52 -19.89 12.24 18.91
N LEU A 53 -19.13 11.56 18.05
CA LEU A 53 -18.20 10.50 18.46
C LEU A 53 -17.22 11.00 19.54
N LYS A 54 -16.71 12.23 19.40
CA LYS A 54 -15.80 12.81 20.39
C LYS A 54 -16.51 13.13 21.70
N SER A 55 -17.72 13.69 21.64
CA SER A 55 -18.53 14.01 22.81
C SER A 55 -18.92 12.76 23.61
N LEU A 56 -19.19 11.65 22.92
CA LEU A 56 -19.56 10.37 23.54
C LEU A 56 -18.35 9.52 23.97
N GLY A 57 -17.11 10.01 23.76
CA GLY A 57 -15.88 9.25 24.00
C GLY A 57 -15.64 8.09 23.02
N LEU A 58 -16.58 7.84 22.11
CA LEU A 58 -16.52 6.79 21.09
C LEU A 58 -15.39 7.02 20.07
N TYR A 59 -15.00 8.28 19.87
CA TYR A 59 -13.87 8.63 19.01
C TYR A 59 -12.56 7.99 19.50
N THR A 60 -12.38 7.89 20.82
CA THR A 60 -11.21 7.24 21.43
C THR A 60 -11.44 5.72 21.55
N ALA A 61 -12.68 5.29 21.86
CA ALA A 61 -13.05 3.87 21.96
C ALA A 61 -13.02 3.11 20.63
N ARG A 62 -12.90 3.81 19.49
CA ARG A 62 -12.66 3.19 18.18
C ARG A 62 -11.31 2.46 18.11
N ALA A 63 -10.32 2.91 18.88
CA ALA A 63 -9.05 2.20 18.99
C ALA A 63 -9.28 0.91 19.77
N LEU A 64 -8.76 -0.22 19.27
CA LEU A 64 -8.73 -1.46 20.05
C LEU A 64 -7.85 -1.25 21.28
N SER A 65 -8.26 -1.82 22.42
CA SER A 65 -7.37 -1.92 23.58
C SER A 65 -6.17 -2.79 23.21
N PHE A 66 -4.97 -2.37 23.61
CA PHE A 66 -3.75 -3.18 23.48
C PHE A 66 -3.64 -4.24 24.60
N ALA A 67 -4.62 -4.33 25.50
CA ALA A 67 -4.63 -5.36 26.54
C ALA A 67 -4.69 -6.76 25.91
N GLY A 68 -3.67 -7.58 26.17
CA GLY A 68 -3.53 -8.91 25.57
C GLY A 68 -2.91 -8.90 24.16
N VAL A 69 -2.42 -7.76 23.67
CA VAL A 69 -1.65 -7.70 22.42
C VAL A 69 -0.18 -7.97 22.73
N GLU A 70 0.36 -9.01 22.10
CA GLU A 70 1.79 -9.32 22.11
C GLU A 70 2.41 -8.92 20.77
N TYR A 71 3.67 -8.50 20.80
CA TYR A 71 4.44 -8.11 19.62
C TYR A 71 5.66 -9.01 19.52
N ASP A 72 5.87 -9.57 18.33
CA ASP A 72 7.07 -10.32 18.02
C ASP A 72 7.57 -9.96 16.61
N ILE A 73 8.88 -10.10 16.40
CA ILE A 73 9.53 -9.88 15.10
C ILE A 73 9.78 -11.25 14.48
N LEU A 74 9.01 -11.58 13.45
CA LEU A 74 9.31 -12.73 12.61
C LEU A 74 10.46 -12.39 11.67
N GLU A 75 11.66 -12.83 12.02
CA GLU A 75 12.86 -12.68 11.20
C GLU A 75 12.91 -13.78 10.12
N HIS A 76 13.22 -13.39 8.89
CA HIS A 76 13.56 -14.30 7.81
C HIS A 76 15.05 -14.18 7.51
N CYS A 77 15.83 -15.18 7.90
CA CYS A 77 17.23 -15.28 7.52
C CYS A 77 17.33 -15.64 6.04
N LEU A 78 17.95 -14.78 5.24
CA LEU A 78 18.17 -15.05 3.83
C LEU A 78 19.06 -16.29 3.65
N THR A 79 18.66 -17.17 2.74
CA THR A 79 19.49 -18.29 2.30
C THR A 79 20.64 -17.82 1.42
N GLU A 80 21.69 -18.64 1.27
CA GLU A 80 22.81 -18.35 0.36
C GLU A 80 22.32 -18.11 -1.09
N ASP A 81 21.31 -18.87 -1.53
CA ASP A 81 20.69 -18.69 -2.84
C ASP A 81 19.98 -17.34 -2.96
N GLN A 82 19.23 -16.92 -1.92
CA GLN A 82 18.55 -15.63 -1.91
C GLN A 82 19.54 -14.46 -1.89
N ILE A 83 20.63 -14.59 -1.14
CA ILE A 83 21.73 -13.60 -1.13
C ILE A 83 22.33 -13.49 -2.53
N THR A 84 22.64 -14.64 -3.16
CA THR A 84 23.19 -14.67 -4.53
C THR A 84 22.26 -13.97 -5.52
N VAL A 85 20.95 -14.20 -5.43
CA VAL A 85 19.95 -13.53 -6.27
C VAL A 85 19.91 -12.02 -6.00
N TYR A 86 19.93 -11.61 -4.73
CA TYR A 86 19.93 -10.21 -4.35
C TYR A 86 21.17 -9.49 -4.92
N ASP A 87 22.34 -10.08 -4.74
CA ASP A 87 23.62 -9.53 -5.19
C ASP A 87 23.68 -9.41 -6.72
N ALA A 88 23.21 -10.42 -7.45
CA ALA A 88 23.13 -10.37 -8.91
C ALA A 88 22.24 -9.20 -9.40
N TYR A 89 21.11 -8.94 -8.73
CA TYR A 89 20.29 -7.78 -9.06
C TYR A 89 20.93 -6.46 -8.65
N ALA A 90 21.64 -6.41 -7.51
CA ALA A 90 22.39 -5.22 -7.09
C ALA A 90 23.49 -4.87 -8.10
N GLU A 91 24.21 -5.86 -8.61
CA GLU A 91 25.20 -5.69 -9.68
C GLU A 91 24.55 -5.18 -10.97
N ALA A 92 23.41 -5.76 -11.38
CA ALA A 92 22.68 -5.29 -12.55
C ALA A 92 22.23 -3.83 -12.41
N TRP A 93 21.66 -3.45 -11.26
CA TRP A 93 21.29 -2.06 -10.97
C TRP A 93 22.49 -1.12 -10.93
N ALA A 94 23.65 -1.58 -10.48
CA ALA A 94 24.89 -0.80 -10.51
C ALA A 94 25.33 -0.51 -11.95
N VAL A 95 25.21 -1.48 -12.86
CA VAL A 95 25.47 -1.26 -14.30
C VAL A 95 24.52 -0.19 -14.85
N ILE A 96 23.21 -0.28 -14.58
CA ILE A 96 22.25 0.70 -15.08
C ILE A 96 22.55 2.10 -14.50
N HIS A 97 22.85 2.17 -13.20
CA HIS A 97 23.19 3.41 -12.51
C HIS A 97 24.44 4.07 -13.10
N THR A 98 25.49 3.30 -13.40
CA THR A 98 26.72 3.82 -14.05
C THR A 98 26.40 4.43 -15.42
N ASN A 99 25.52 3.80 -16.20
CA ASN A 99 25.13 4.26 -17.53
C ASN A 99 24.06 5.36 -17.52
N LEU A 100 23.46 5.68 -16.37
CA LEU A 100 22.38 6.67 -16.26
C LEU A 100 22.84 8.05 -16.73
N ARG A 101 24.08 8.44 -16.41
CA ARG A 101 24.65 9.72 -16.88
C ARG A 101 24.70 9.79 -18.41
N GLU A 102 25.18 8.73 -19.04
CA GLU A 102 25.28 8.65 -20.51
C GLU A 102 23.90 8.68 -21.16
N ALA A 103 22.90 8.04 -20.55
CA ALA A 103 21.51 8.12 -21.01
C ALA A 103 20.93 9.54 -20.88
N LEU A 104 21.23 10.26 -19.80
CA LEU A 104 20.81 11.67 -19.63
C LEU A 104 21.49 12.61 -20.65
N GLU A 105 22.73 12.32 -21.01
CA GLU A 105 23.48 13.03 -22.06
C GLU A 105 22.90 12.74 -23.45
N ALA A 106 22.66 11.47 -23.78
CA ALA A 106 22.08 11.05 -25.05
C ALA A 106 20.66 11.61 -25.28
N THR A 107 19.89 11.81 -24.21
CA THR A 107 18.55 12.40 -24.26
C THR A 107 18.55 13.93 -24.21
N ARG A 108 19.73 14.58 -24.24
CA ARG A 108 19.92 16.04 -24.16
C ARG A 108 19.30 16.68 -22.92
N ILE A 109 19.19 15.91 -21.83
CA ILE A 109 18.84 16.43 -20.50
C ILE A 109 20.09 17.05 -19.85
N VAL A 110 21.25 16.45 -20.12
CA VAL A 110 22.57 16.95 -19.73
C VAL A 110 23.39 17.22 -21.00
N ASP A 111 24.14 18.31 -21.00
CA ASP A 111 25.05 18.68 -22.07
C ASP A 111 26.31 17.81 -22.04
N GLN A 112 26.69 17.25 -23.19
CA GLN A 112 27.82 16.32 -23.30
C GLN A 112 29.18 17.00 -23.08
N ASP A 113 29.32 18.25 -23.52
CA ASP A 113 30.61 18.95 -23.52
C ASP A 113 30.89 19.63 -22.17
N SER A 114 29.86 20.23 -21.55
CA SER A 114 29.97 21.00 -20.32
C SER A 114 29.50 20.26 -19.06
N GLY A 115 28.78 19.14 -19.19
CA GLY A 115 28.15 18.42 -18.07
C GLY A 115 27.00 19.19 -17.40
N ASN A 116 26.64 20.36 -17.95
CA ASN A 116 25.58 21.19 -17.40
C ASN A 116 24.20 20.58 -17.69
N THR A 117 23.27 20.80 -16.78
CA THR A 117 21.90 20.33 -16.97
C THR A 117 21.16 21.30 -17.90
N LEU A 118 20.71 20.82 -19.07
CA LEU A 118 19.97 21.59 -20.05
C LEU A 118 18.49 21.77 -19.63
N ASN A 119 17.96 20.81 -18.89
CA ASN A 119 16.63 20.90 -18.28
C ASN A 119 16.62 20.26 -16.88
N SER A 120 16.65 21.11 -15.86
CA SER A 120 16.70 20.68 -14.45
C SER A 120 15.44 19.93 -14.00
N GLY A 121 14.28 20.30 -14.52
CA GLY A 121 13.02 19.62 -14.26
C GLY A 121 13.01 18.20 -14.83
N ALA A 122 13.42 18.05 -16.09
CA ALA A 122 13.50 16.74 -16.76
C ALA A 122 14.52 15.83 -16.08
N LYS A 123 15.68 16.36 -15.68
CA LYS A 123 16.69 15.60 -14.91
C LYS A 123 16.15 15.12 -13.58
N SER A 124 15.51 16.02 -12.81
CA SER A 124 14.91 15.68 -11.53
C SER A 124 13.83 14.60 -11.66
N ALA A 125 12.96 14.72 -12.67
CA ALA A 125 11.92 13.74 -12.95
C ALA A 125 12.51 12.36 -13.32
N ALA A 126 13.50 12.33 -14.20
CA ALA A 126 14.18 11.09 -14.60
C ALA A 126 14.84 10.39 -13.41
N LEU A 127 15.58 11.13 -12.57
CA LEU A 127 16.20 10.58 -11.36
C LEU A 127 15.16 10.08 -10.35
N SER A 128 14.07 10.82 -10.17
CA SER A 128 12.99 10.43 -9.26
C SER A 128 12.31 9.13 -9.72
N ILE A 129 12.05 8.99 -11.02
CA ILE A 129 11.48 7.77 -11.60
C ILE A 129 12.46 6.61 -11.44
N PHE A 130 13.74 6.81 -11.76
CA PHE A 130 14.77 5.79 -11.66
C PHE A 130 14.92 5.26 -10.23
N GLU A 131 15.17 6.15 -9.27
CA GLU A 131 15.36 5.78 -7.87
C GLU A 131 14.10 5.17 -7.25
N GLY A 132 12.93 5.73 -7.56
CA GLY A 132 11.65 5.17 -7.12
C GLY A 132 11.42 3.76 -7.67
N THR A 133 11.81 3.49 -8.91
CA THR A 133 11.68 2.16 -9.53
C THR A 133 12.64 1.17 -8.88
N LYS A 134 13.90 1.57 -8.65
CA LYS A 134 14.89 0.75 -7.92
C LYS A 134 14.40 0.37 -6.52
N GLN A 135 13.87 1.33 -5.75
CA GLN A 135 13.33 1.07 -4.42
C GLN A 135 12.16 0.08 -4.45
N ARG A 136 11.21 0.26 -5.36
CA ARG A 136 10.06 -0.66 -5.51
C ARG A 136 10.50 -2.06 -5.91
N PHE A 137 11.46 -2.17 -6.82
CA PHE A 137 12.03 -3.45 -7.25
C PHE A 137 12.58 -4.24 -6.06
N PHE A 138 13.48 -3.65 -5.27
CA PHE A 138 14.07 -4.34 -4.11
C PHE A 138 13.05 -4.60 -3.00
N ALA A 139 12.08 -3.71 -2.79
CA ALA A 139 11.00 -3.95 -1.84
C ALA A 139 10.18 -5.20 -2.21
N GLN A 140 9.86 -5.39 -3.50
CA GLN A 140 9.14 -6.58 -3.98
C GLN A 140 10.01 -7.84 -3.91
N LEU A 141 11.30 -7.74 -4.24
CA LEU A 141 12.24 -8.86 -4.13
C LEU A 141 12.35 -9.35 -2.67
N LEU A 142 12.52 -8.45 -1.72
CA LEU A 142 12.61 -8.81 -0.29
C LEU A 142 11.27 -9.30 0.26
N LEU A 143 10.14 -8.75 -0.23
CA LEU A 143 8.81 -9.21 0.12
C LEU A 143 8.59 -10.67 -0.29
N SER A 144 9.03 -11.07 -1.49
CA SER A 144 8.92 -12.45 -1.94
C SER A 144 9.87 -13.37 -1.18
N MET A 145 11.10 -12.91 -0.91
CA MET A 145 12.09 -13.69 -0.15
C MET A 145 11.62 -14.08 1.25
N LYS A 146 10.85 -13.23 1.95
CA LYS A 146 10.36 -13.56 3.31
C LYS A 146 9.15 -14.49 3.38
N LEU A 147 8.48 -14.78 2.26
CA LEU A 147 7.27 -15.63 2.23
C LEU A 147 7.49 -17.02 2.84
N PRO A 148 8.63 -17.71 2.64
CA PRO A 148 8.90 -19.01 3.26
C PRO A 148 8.95 -19.00 4.79
N SER A 149 9.18 -17.84 5.44
CA SER A 149 9.02 -17.72 6.91
C SER A 149 7.61 -17.29 7.30
N LEU A 150 7.01 -16.38 6.52
CA LEU A 150 5.68 -15.83 6.83
C LEU A 150 4.56 -16.86 6.69
N LEU A 151 4.55 -17.65 5.60
CA LEU A 151 3.46 -18.60 5.33
C LEU A 151 3.37 -19.69 6.41
N PRO A 152 4.48 -20.35 6.84
CA PRO A 152 4.40 -21.31 7.94
C PRO A 152 3.96 -20.67 9.28
N ALA A 153 4.35 -19.42 9.54
CA ALA A 153 3.90 -18.71 10.74
C ALA A 153 2.38 -18.43 10.71
N ILE A 154 1.84 -18.10 9.54
CA ILE A 154 0.39 -17.98 9.33
C ILE A 154 -0.28 -19.34 9.54
N ASP A 155 0.25 -20.42 8.94
CA ASP A 155 -0.31 -21.76 9.08
C ASP A 155 -0.33 -22.23 10.54
N ALA A 156 0.74 -21.95 11.30
CA ALA A 156 0.80 -22.24 12.73
C ALA A 156 -0.27 -21.48 13.53
N ALA A 157 -0.42 -20.18 13.27
CA ALA A 157 -1.46 -19.37 13.93
C ALA A 157 -2.87 -19.88 13.61
N LEU A 158 -3.13 -20.28 12.36
CA LEU A 158 -4.41 -20.87 11.96
C LEU A 158 -4.66 -22.22 12.66
N ALA A 159 -3.63 -23.06 12.81
CA ALA A 159 -3.73 -24.35 13.49
C ALA A 159 -4.05 -24.20 15.00
N GLU A 160 -3.66 -23.09 15.60
CA GLU A 160 -4.01 -22.72 16.99
C GLU A 160 -5.43 -22.14 17.12
N GLY A 161 -6.17 -22.02 16.01
CA GLY A 161 -7.51 -21.44 15.98
C GLY A 161 -7.54 -19.91 15.93
N ASN A 162 -6.39 -19.26 15.68
CA ASN A 162 -6.31 -17.82 15.47
C ASN A 162 -6.69 -17.45 14.02
N ALA A 163 -6.90 -16.16 13.76
CA ALA A 163 -7.07 -15.62 12.42
C ALA A 163 -5.86 -14.74 12.05
N ALA A 164 -5.33 -14.92 10.85
CA ALA A 164 -4.24 -14.09 10.34
C ALA A 164 -4.77 -12.84 9.63
N VAL A 165 -4.28 -11.67 10.04
CA VAL A 165 -4.56 -10.39 9.37
C VAL A 165 -3.27 -9.86 8.78
N VAL A 166 -3.20 -9.80 7.45
CA VAL A 166 -2.01 -9.31 6.74
C VAL A 166 -2.25 -7.88 6.28
N GLN A 167 -1.41 -6.96 6.75
CA GLN A 167 -1.38 -5.59 6.25
C GLN A 167 -0.40 -5.48 5.08
N LEU A 168 -0.90 -5.04 3.92
CA LEU A 168 -0.08 -4.66 2.78
C LEU A 168 0.21 -3.16 2.86
N VAL A 169 1.48 -2.79 3.04
CA VAL A 169 1.91 -1.39 3.23
C VAL A 169 1.85 -0.58 1.93
N SER A 170 2.01 -1.25 0.78
CA SER A 170 1.60 -0.70 -0.52
C SER A 170 0.57 -1.65 -1.12
N THR A 171 -0.68 -1.21 -1.22
CA THR A 171 -1.75 -1.98 -1.87
C THR A 171 -1.58 -2.06 -3.39
N ALA A 172 -0.60 -1.32 -3.95
CA ALA A 172 -0.48 -1.03 -5.37
C ALA A 172 -1.83 -0.55 -5.95
N GLU A 173 -2.74 -0.01 -5.13
CA GLU A 173 -4.14 0.22 -5.51
C GLU A 173 -4.26 1.24 -6.64
N ALA A 174 -3.42 2.27 -6.68
CA ALA A 174 -3.37 3.18 -7.82
C ALA A 174 -2.92 2.49 -9.11
N MET A 175 -2.02 1.50 -9.02
CA MET A 175 -1.56 0.70 -10.15
C MET A 175 -2.64 -0.31 -10.57
N LEU A 176 -3.26 -0.99 -9.61
CA LEU A 176 -4.38 -1.88 -9.83
C LEU A 176 -5.55 -1.12 -10.47
N ASN A 177 -5.90 0.07 -9.98
CA ASN A 177 -6.94 0.92 -10.56
C ASN A 177 -6.60 1.36 -11.98
N ARG A 178 -5.33 1.71 -12.25
CA ARG A 178 -4.89 2.04 -13.62
C ARG A 178 -5.03 0.83 -14.54
N ARG A 179 -4.54 -0.34 -14.11
CA ARG A 179 -4.66 -1.62 -14.83
C ARG A 179 -6.13 -1.95 -15.10
N LEU A 180 -6.97 -1.92 -14.08
CA LEU A 180 -8.41 -2.18 -14.19
C LEU A 180 -9.12 -1.18 -15.13
N ALA A 181 -8.67 0.07 -15.19
CA ALA A 181 -9.22 1.08 -16.10
C ALA A 181 -8.90 0.78 -17.58
N ASP A 182 -7.78 0.11 -17.84
CA ASP A 182 -7.32 -0.23 -19.19
C ASP A 182 -7.85 -1.61 -19.68
N LEU A 183 -8.47 -2.41 -18.79
CA LEU A 183 -9.07 -3.72 -19.13
C LEU A 183 -10.51 -3.59 -19.64
N SER A 184 -10.84 -4.36 -20.69
CA SER A 184 -12.21 -4.59 -21.15
C SER A 184 -13.04 -5.41 -20.17
N ASP A 185 -14.36 -5.45 -20.36
CA ASP A 185 -15.25 -6.22 -19.48
C ASP A 185 -14.97 -7.73 -19.53
N GLU A 186 -14.53 -8.26 -20.69
CA GLU A 186 -14.14 -9.66 -20.85
C GLU A 186 -12.81 -9.97 -20.11
N GLU A 187 -11.83 -9.07 -20.16
CA GLU A 187 -10.55 -9.22 -19.43
C GLU A 187 -10.68 -9.01 -17.91
N ARG A 188 -11.74 -8.34 -17.46
CA ARG A 188 -12.06 -8.24 -16.03
C ARG A 188 -12.68 -9.51 -15.47
N GLU A 189 -13.35 -10.30 -16.31
CA GLU A 189 -14.01 -11.55 -15.91
C GLU A 189 -12.97 -12.68 -15.72
N ASP A 190 -11.87 -12.67 -16.47
CA ASP A 190 -10.72 -13.56 -16.33
C ASP A 190 -9.46 -12.80 -15.88
N LEU A 191 -9.48 -12.35 -14.64
CA LEU A 191 -8.51 -11.39 -14.11
C LEU A 191 -7.11 -12.00 -13.87
N GLU A 192 -6.25 -12.01 -14.89
CA GLU A 192 -4.80 -12.24 -14.74
C GLU A 192 -4.06 -10.91 -14.57
N ILE A 193 -3.56 -10.62 -13.37
CA ILE A 193 -2.74 -9.43 -13.09
C ILE A 193 -1.39 -9.85 -12.53
N ASP A 194 -0.32 -9.61 -13.28
CA ASP A 194 1.05 -9.85 -12.84
C ASP A 194 1.63 -8.60 -12.14
N LEU A 195 1.40 -8.47 -10.83
CA LEU A 195 1.96 -7.35 -10.07
C LEU A 195 3.49 -7.44 -9.81
N SER A 196 4.21 -8.33 -10.52
CA SER A 196 5.66 -8.47 -10.38
C SER A 196 6.41 -7.27 -10.97
N PRO A 197 7.70 -7.08 -10.60
CA PRO A 197 8.51 -5.99 -11.15
C PRO A 197 8.63 -5.99 -12.68
N ARG A 198 8.29 -7.10 -13.36
CA ARG A 198 8.29 -7.18 -14.84
C ARG A 198 7.28 -6.24 -15.48
N GLU A 199 6.16 -6.03 -14.80
CA GLU A 199 5.05 -5.21 -15.26
C GLU A 199 5.17 -3.73 -14.84
N TYR A 200 6.24 -3.35 -14.14
CA TYR A 200 6.50 -1.99 -13.64
C TYR A 200 7.28 -1.10 -14.62
N VAL A 201 7.79 -1.66 -15.74
CA VAL A 201 8.67 -0.97 -16.70
C VAL A 201 7.91 -0.52 -17.94
#